data_AF-A0A6V7K248-F1
#
_entry.id   AF-A0A6V7K248-F1
#
_cell.length_a   1.000
_cell.length_b   1.000
_cell.length_c   1.000
_cell.angle_alpha   90.00
_cell.angle_beta   90.00
_cell.angle_gamma   90.00
#
_symmetry.space_group_name_H-M   'P 1'
#
loop_
_entity.id
_entity.type
_entity.pdbx_description
1 polymer ?
#
loop_
_entity_poly.entity_id
_entity_poly.type
_entity_poly.pdbx_seq_one_letter_code
_entity_poly.pdbx_strand_id
1 'polypeptide(L)'
;LEARPWDFQGEECALRACVDQFNNRRYLTTHKDEQLEPVDTSITSVLGANVELTDEFKQHYELWLQQEVFQTTIDWDKLLATGNQEI
;
A
#
# COMPACT_ATOMS: atom_id res chain seq x y z
N LEU A 1 22.38 -27.85 32.40
CA LEU A 1 22.25 -26.49 32.97
C LEU A 1 20.99 -25.92 32.37
N GLU A 2 19.93 -25.78 33.17
CA GLU A 2 18.70 -25.15 32.73
C GLU A 2 18.83 -23.63 32.90
N ALA A 3 18.33 -22.88 31.93
CA ALA A 3 18.34 -21.43 31.99
C ALA A 3 17.46 -20.94 33.14
N ARG A 4 17.92 -19.90 33.84
CA ARG A 4 17.24 -19.32 34.98
C ARG A 4 16.26 -18.24 34.52
N PRO A 5 15.17 -17.97 35.27
CA PRO A 5 14.13 -17.03 34.85
C PRO A 5 14.62 -15.60 34.56
N TRP A 6 15.74 -15.19 35.16
CA TRP A 6 16.31 -13.85 34.96
C TRP A 6 17.34 -13.77 33.83
N ASP A 7 17.77 -14.90 33.27
CA ASP A 7 18.79 -14.93 32.21
C ASP A 7 18.30 -14.24 30.93
N PHE A 8 16.98 -14.13 30.75
CA PHE A 8 16.35 -13.54 29.56
C PHE A 8 15.73 -12.16 29.80
N GLN A 9 15.80 -11.61 31.02
CA GLN A 9 15.11 -10.34 31.35
C GLN A 9 15.54 -9.18 30.46
N GLY A 10 16.83 -9.11 30.10
CA GLY A 10 17.33 -8.07 29.20
C GLY A 10 16.75 -8.18 27.79
N GLU A 11 16.68 -9.41 27.27
CA GLU A 11 16.14 -9.71 25.94
C GLU A 11 14.63 -9.51 25.89
N GLU A 12 13.91 -9.97 26.92
CA GLU A 12 12.46 -9.74 27.07
C GLU A 12 12.12 -8.25 27.18
N CYS A 13 12.93 -7.47 27.90
CA CYS A 13 12.77 -6.01 28.00
C CYS A 13 12.98 -5.33 26.64
N ALA A 14 14.03 -5.71 25.91
CA ALA A 14 14.30 -5.19 24.57
C ALA A 14 13.16 -5.56 23.59
N LEU A 15 12.71 -6.80 23.61
CA LEU A 15 11.57 -7.26 22.80
C LEU A 15 10.30 -6.49 23.13
N ARG A 16 10.00 -6.30 24.42
CA ARG A 16 8.84 -5.53 24.87
C ARG A 16 8.89 -4.10 24.34
N ALA A 17 10.04 -3.43 24.43
CA ALA A 17 10.20 -2.08 23.91
C ALA A 17 9.99 -2.00 22.39
N CYS A 18 10.51 -2.96 21.61
CA CYS A 18 10.30 -3.02 20.17
C CYS A 18 8.82 -3.24 19.79
N VAL A 19 8.15 -4.16 20.50
CA VAL A 19 6.73 -4.45 20.28
C VAL A 19 5.86 -3.24 20.64
N ASP A 20 6.14 -2.58 21.77
CA ASP A 20 5.40 -1.40 22.20
C ASP A 20 5.62 -0.23 21.22
N GLN A 21 6.84 -0.02 20.71
CA GLN A 21 7.11 0.97 19.66
C GLN A 21 6.34 0.66 18.37
N PHE A 22 6.34 -0.59 17.92
CA PHE A 22 5.58 -1.00 16.74
C PHE A 22 4.08 -0.78 16.93
N ASN A 23 3.53 -1.23 18.06
CA ASN A 23 2.11 -1.09 18.36
C ASN A 23 1.70 0.39 18.48
N ASN A 24 2.54 1.22 19.10
CA ASN A 24 2.29 2.66 19.18
C ASN A 24 2.28 3.30 17.78
N ARG A 25 3.19 2.92 16.89
CA ARG A 25 3.20 3.41 15.50
C ARG A 25 1.99 2.95 14.71
N ARG A 26 1.57 1.68 14.90
CA ARG A 26 0.54 1.03 14.08
C ARG A 26 -0.89 1.30 14.56
N TYR A 27 -1.08 1.39 15.87
CA TYR A 27 -2.40 1.38 16.51
C TYR A 27 -2.68 2.63 17.37
N LEU A 28 -1.67 3.39 17.81
CA LEU A 28 -1.93 4.69 18.44
C LEU A 28 -2.05 5.76 17.35
N THR A 29 -3.28 6.25 17.20
CA THR A 29 -3.79 7.27 16.26
C THR A 29 -3.01 8.59 16.19
N THR A 30 -1.97 8.80 17.00
CA THR A 30 -1.22 10.07 17.08
C THR A 30 -0.30 10.31 15.89
N HIS A 31 0.16 9.26 15.23
CA HIS A 31 0.96 9.38 14.00
C HIS A 31 0.39 8.45 12.93
N LYS A 32 -0.61 8.93 12.21
CA LYS A 32 -0.95 8.37 10.90
C LYS A 32 0.24 8.61 9.98
N ASP A 33 1.14 7.65 9.91
CA ASP A 33 2.15 7.62 8.90
C ASP A 33 1.42 7.33 7.58
N GLU A 34 1.19 8.36 6.75
CA GLU A 34 0.49 8.24 5.46
C GLU A 34 1.11 7.16 4.57
N GLN A 35 2.39 6.83 4.79
CA GLN A 35 3.11 5.78 4.07
C GLN A 35 2.77 4.36 4.56
N LEU A 36 2.11 4.22 5.70
CA LEU A 36 1.71 2.95 6.33
C LEU A 36 0.19 2.74 6.36
N GLU A 37 -0.58 3.68 5.81
CA GLU A 37 -2.01 3.47 5.59
C GLU A 37 -2.20 2.37 4.53
N PRO A 38 -3.23 1.51 4.67
CA PRO A 38 -3.53 0.51 3.66
C PRO A 38 -3.76 1.21 2.31
N VAL A 39 -3.01 0.79 1.30
CA VAL A 39 -3.17 1.28 -0.06
C VAL A 39 -4.55 0.89 -0.57
N ASP A 40 -5.23 1.82 -1.21
CA ASP A 40 -6.50 1.53 -1.85
C ASP A 40 -6.27 0.61 -3.06
N THR A 41 -6.74 -0.64 -2.93
CA THR A 41 -6.67 -1.64 -3.99
C THR A 41 -7.91 -1.67 -4.87
N SER A 42 -8.93 -0.85 -4.54
CA SER A 42 -10.18 -0.88 -5.26
C SER A 42 -10.04 -0.14 -6.59
N ILE A 43 -10.30 -0.87 -7.68
CA ILE A 43 -10.18 -0.32 -9.03
C ILE A 43 -11.14 0.84 -9.28
N THR A 44 -12.31 0.80 -8.65
CA THR A 44 -13.34 1.84 -8.73
C THR A 44 -12.90 3.14 -8.07
N SER A 45 -12.16 3.06 -6.96
CA SER A 45 -11.59 4.24 -6.30
C SER A 45 -10.42 4.81 -7.10
N VAL A 46 -9.53 3.97 -7.61
CA VAL A 46 -8.41 4.39 -8.46
C VAL A 46 -8.91 5.09 -9.74
N LEU A 47 -9.92 4.55 -10.41
CA LEU A 47 -10.50 5.17 -11.60
C LEU A 47 -11.31 6.44 -11.30
N GLY A 48 -11.81 6.60 -10.08
CA GLY A 48 -12.52 7.79 -9.63
C GLY A 48 -11.62 8.91 -9.09
N ALA A 49 -10.33 8.62 -8.87
CA ALA A 49 -9.38 9.58 -8.35
C ALA A 49 -9.07 10.69 -9.38
N ASN A 50 -9.07 11.94 -8.93
CA ASN A 50 -8.65 13.06 -9.75
C ASN A 50 -7.11 13.15 -9.71
N VAL A 51 -6.46 12.56 -10.70
CA VAL A 51 -5.01 12.60 -10.86
C VAL A 51 -4.62 13.78 -11.75
N GLU A 52 -3.90 14.75 -11.21
CA GLU A 52 -3.31 15.81 -12.01
C GLU A 52 -2.15 15.26 -12.84
N LEU A 53 -2.34 15.21 -14.16
CA LEU A 53 -1.30 14.81 -15.09
C LEU A 53 -0.24 15.93 -15.20
N THR A 54 1.03 15.54 -15.15
CA THR A 54 2.15 16.47 -15.35
C THR A 54 2.18 17.01 -16.77
N ASP A 55 2.77 18.19 -16.96
CA ASP A 55 2.84 18.80 -18.30
C ASP A 55 3.72 17.99 -19.27
N GLU A 56 4.73 17.30 -18.75
CA GLU A 56 5.55 16.36 -19.53
C GLU A 56 4.70 15.19 -20.07
N PHE A 57 3.79 14.65 -19.25
CA PHE A 57 2.89 13.59 -19.68
C PHE A 57 1.91 14.10 -20.74
N LYS A 58 1.36 15.31 -20.57
CA LYS A 58 0.46 15.93 -21.56
C LYS A 58 1.14 16.13 -22.92
N GLN A 59 2.42 16.49 -22.94
CA GLN A 59 3.19 16.69 -24.18
C GLN A 59 3.41 15.38 -24.94
N HIS A 60 3.56 14.25 -24.23
CA HIS A 60 3.82 12.94 -24.81
C HIS A 60 2.61 12.01 -24.82
N TYR A 61 1.41 12.55 -24.56
CA TYR A 61 0.17 11.78 -24.41
C TYR A 61 -0.13 10.91 -25.63
N GLU A 62 0.06 11.45 -26.84
CA GLU A 62 -0.18 10.71 -28.09
C GLU A 62 0.73 9.48 -28.23
N LEU A 63 2.00 9.60 -27.82
CA LEU A 63 2.94 8.47 -27.85
C LEU A 63 2.55 7.41 -26.82
N TRP A 64 2.18 7.83 -25.62
CA TRP A 64 1.69 6.93 -24.57
C TRP A 64 0.42 6.19 -25.01
N LEU A 65 -0.53 6.89 -25.64
CA LEU A 65 -1.78 6.29 -26.14
C LEU A 65 -1.49 5.18 -27.18
N GLN A 66 -0.56 5.43 -28.11
CA GLN A 66 -0.16 4.45 -29.11
C GLN A 66 0.48 3.21 -28.49
N GLN A 67 1.37 3.40 -27.52
CA GLN A 67 2.15 2.30 -26.92
C GLN A 67 1.34 1.51 -25.88
N GLU A 68 0.67 2.21 -24.96
CA GLU A 68 0.05 1.57 -23.80
C GLU A 68 -1.42 1.23 -24.02
N VAL A 69 -2.14 1.98 -24.85
CA VAL A 69 -3.58 1.77 -25.07
C VAL A 69 -3.87 1.00 -26.36
N PHE A 70 -3.24 1.37 -27.48
CA PHE A 70 -3.54 0.74 -28.76
C PHE A 70 -2.72 -0.53 -29.04
N GLN A 71 -1.46 -0.59 -28.60
CA GLN A 71 -0.64 -1.79 -28.76
C GLN A 71 -0.91 -2.83 -27.68
N THR A 72 -1.39 -2.43 -26.51
CA THR A 72 -1.78 -3.35 -25.44
C THR A 72 -3.23 -3.78 -25.62
N THR A 73 -3.46 -5.08 -25.76
CA THR A 73 -4.81 -5.65 -25.75
C THR A 73 -5.32 -5.73 -24.31
N ILE A 74 -5.81 -4.61 -23.77
CA ILE A 74 -6.44 -4.57 -22.45
C ILE A 74 -7.92 -4.93 -22.60
N ASP A 75 -8.34 -6.01 -21.93
CA ASP A 75 -9.75 -6.37 -21.80
C ASP A 75 -10.36 -5.62 -20.61
N TRP A 76 -10.94 -4.46 -20.90
CA TRP A 76 -11.55 -3.57 -19.90
C TRP A 76 -12.76 -4.20 -19.22
N ASP A 77 -13.50 -5.08 -19.89
CA ASP A 77 -14.66 -5.76 -19.32
C ASP A 77 -14.22 -6.76 -18.25
N LYS A 78 -13.16 -7.53 -18.52
CA LYS A 78 -12.56 -8.44 -17.54
C LYS A 78 -11.98 -7.69 -16.33
N LEU A 79 -11.33 -6.56 -16.59
CA LEU A 79 -10.74 -5.70 -15.55
C LEU A 79 -11.82 -5.16 -14.59
N LEU A 80 -12.95 -4.70 -15.13
CA LEU A 80 -14.08 -4.23 -14.33
C LEU A 80 -14.83 -5.37 -13.64
N ALA A 81 -14.91 -6.56 -14.26
CA ALA A 81 -15.52 -7.73 -13.65
C ALA A 81 -14.74 -8.21 -12.41
N THR A 82 -13.41 -8.15 -12.42
CA THR A 82 -12.58 -8.52 -11.25
C THR A 82 -12.77 -7.61 -10.05
N GLY A 83 -13.04 -6.31 -10.26
CA GLY A 83 -13.32 -5.35 -9.18
C GLY A 83 -14.68 -5.57 -8.50
N ASN A 84 -15.59 -6.32 -9.11
CA ASN A 84 -16.93 -6.62 -8.59
C ASN A 84 -17.04 -7.98 -7.87
N GLN A 85 -15.95 -8.76 -7.80
CA GLN A 85 -15.95 -10.09 -7.16
C GLN A 85 -15.54 -10.09 -5.68
N GLU A 86 -15.20 -8.94 -5.10
CA GLU A 86 -15.01 -8.82 -3.64
C GLU A 86 -16.36 -8.52 -2.95
N ILE A 87 -17.22 -9.55 -2.85
CA ILE A 87 -18.34 -9.62 -1.89
C ILE A 87 -18.36 -11.01 -1.26
#